data_AF-A0A538P811-F1
#
_entry.id   AF-A0A538P811-F1
#
_cell.length_a   1.000
_cell.length_b   1.000
_cell.length_c   1.000
_cell.angle_alpha   90.00
_cell.angle_beta   90.00
_cell.angle_gamma   90.00
#
_symmetry.space_group_name_H-M   'P 1'
#
loop_
_entity.id
_entity.type
_entity.pdbx_description
1 polymer ?
#
loop_
_entity_poly.entity_id
_entity_poly.type
_entity_poly.pdbx_seq_one_letter_code
_entity_poly.pdbx_strand_id
1 'polypeptide(L)' 'MKTAKILDQPHDTFALEYDDTRGTKNMMRLDALTYEKAIQEAKSYLGINDDNQDPDGNLWEVE' A
#
# COMPACT_ATOMS: atom_id res chain seq x y z
N MET A 1 -3.18 14.03 2.98
CA MET A 1 -3.20 12.99 1.95
C MET A 1 -2.03 12.08 2.23
N LYS A 2 -2.26 10.79 2.43
CA LYS A 2 -1.20 9.80 2.67
C LYS A 2 -0.90 9.10 1.35
N THR A 3 0.34 8.67 1.15
CA THR A 3 0.76 8.00 -0.08
C THR A 3 1.30 6.62 0.26
N ALA A 4 0.87 5.65 -0.53
CA ALA A 4 1.38 4.30 -0.56
C ALA A 4 1.83 4.01 -1.99
N LYS A 5 3.00 3.41 -2.12
CA LYS A 5 3.61 3.10 -3.41
C LYS A 5 3.92 1.64 -3.52
N ILE A 6 3.47 1.02 -4.61
CA ILE A 6 3.85 -0.33 -4.97
C ILE A 6 5.16 -0.25 -5.77
N LEU A 7 6.15 -0.99 -5.29
CA LEU A 7 7.47 -1.08 -5.89
C LEU A 7 7.66 -2.47 -6.48
N ASP A 8 8.03 -2.52 -7.76
CA ASP A 8 8.48 -3.76 -8.39
C ASP A 8 9.80 -4.21 -7.74
N GLN A 9 9.83 -5.48 -7.35
CA GLN A 9 11.03 -6.13 -6.84
C GLN A 9 11.47 -7.26 -7.77
N PRO A 10 12.76 -7.69 -7.68
CA PRO A 10 13.23 -8.85 -8.42
C PRO A 10 12.37 -10.10 -8.15
N HIS A 11 12.33 -11.01 -9.12
CA HIS A 11 11.59 -12.29 -9.03
C HIS A 11 10.06 -12.15 -8.99
N ASP A 12 9.49 -11.19 -9.71
CA ASP A 12 8.03 -11.00 -9.82
C ASP A 12 7.36 -10.79 -8.44
N THR A 13 8.07 -10.09 -7.55
CA THR A 13 7.57 -9.74 -6.22
C THR A 13 7.27 -8.25 -6.14
N PHE A 14 6.37 -7.86 -5.25
CA PHE A 14 6.03 -6.47 -5.01
C PHE A 14 6.40 -6.08 -3.59
N ALA A 15 6.67 -4.79 -3.38
CA ALA A 15 6.79 -4.20 -2.06
C ALA A 15 5.87 -2.99 -1.95
N LEU A 16 5.39 -2.75 -0.74
CA LEU A 16 4.61 -1.58 -0.37
C LEU A 16 5.49 -0.64 0.42
N GLU A 17 5.73 0.55 -0.10
CA GLU A 17 6.28 1.69 0.64
C GLU A 17 5.13 2.59 1.08
N TYR A 18 5.10 3.02 2.35
CA TYR A 18 4.06 3.91 2.87
C TYR A 18 4.56 4.75 4.05
N ASP A 19 3.96 5.92 4.25
CA ASP A 19 4.21 6.73 5.44
C ASP A 19 3.24 6.36 6.57
N ASP A 20 3.77 6.17 7.79
CA ASP A 20 2.93 5.98 8.98
C ASP A 20 2.30 7.30 9.47
N THR A 21 1.49 7.23 10.53
CA THR A 21 0.84 8.41 11.14
C THR A 21 1.80 9.44 11.73
N ARG A 22 3.09 9.10 11.82
CA ARG A 22 4.16 9.98 12.31
C ARG A 22 5.04 10.50 11.16
N GLY A 23 4.71 10.19 9.90
CA GLY A 23 5.49 10.56 8.72
C GLY A 23 6.76 9.72 8.55
N THR A 24 6.81 8.53 9.15
CA THR A 24 7.93 7.60 8.99
C THR A 24 7.67 6.70 7.81
N LYS A 25 8.63 6.65 6.88
CA LYS A 25 8.62 5.71 5.77
C LYS A 25 8.78 4.29 6.28
N ASN A 26 7.83 3.45 5.91
CA ASN A 26 7.82 2.02 6.15
C ASN A 26 7.82 1.29 4.80
N MET A 27 8.40 0.08 4.80
CA MET A 27 8.42 -0.77 3.62
C MET A 27 8.15 -2.21 4.04
N MET A 28 7.27 -2.87 3.31
CA MET A 28 7.01 -4.30 3.48
C MET A 28 6.97 -5.01 2.13
N ARG A 29 7.26 -6.31 2.15
CA ARG A 29 7.05 -7.18 0.99
C ARG A 29 5.58 -7.57 0.91
N LEU A 30 5.05 -7.59 -0.31
CA LEU A 30 3.75 -8.15 -0.65
C LEU A 30 3.94 -9.56 -1.22
N ASP A 31 3.01 -10.45 -0.90
CA ASP A 31 3.00 -11.83 -1.41
C ASP A 31 2.27 -11.95 -2.76
N ALA A 32 1.71 -10.85 -3.25
CA ALA A 32 1.10 -10.75 -4.57
C ALA A 32 2.05 -11.15 -5.72
N LEU A 33 1.48 -11.84 -6.71
CA LEU A 33 2.15 -12.24 -7.95
C LEU A 33 1.76 -11.36 -9.16
N THR A 34 0.81 -10.44 -8.97
CA THR A 34 0.37 -9.49 -9.99
C THR A 34 0.14 -8.12 -9.36
N TYR A 35 0.25 -7.06 -10.16
CA TYR A 35 0.05 -5.69 -9.71
C TYR A 35 -1.33 -5.46 -9.09
N GLU A 36 -2.39 -5.99 -9.72
CA GLU A 36 -3.76 -5.88 -9.21
C GLU A 36 -3.90 -6.53 -7.83
N LYS A 37 -3.30 -7.70 -7.63
CA LYS A 37 -3.28 -8.37 -6.32
C LYS A 37 -2.43 -7.59 -5.31
N ALA A 38 -1.34 -6.97 -5.75
CA ALA A 38 -0.49 -6.14 -4.90
C ALA A 38 -1.27 -4.92 -4.38
N ILE A 39 -2.09 -4.28 -5.23
CA ILE A 39 -3.00 -3.20 -4.81
C ILE A 39 -3.99 -3.72 -3.79
N GLN A 40 -4.67 -4.85 -4.05
CA GLN A 40 -5.66 -5.40 -3.12
C GLN A 40 -5.04 -5.75 -1.76
N GLU A 41 -3.86 -6.37 -1.77
CA GLU A 41 -3.12 -6.73 -0.56
C GLU A 41 -2.66 -5.48 0.20
N ALA A 42 -2.11 -4.48 -0.50
CA ALA A 42 -1.74 -3.20 0.09
C ALA A 42 -2.94 -2.49 0.72
N LYS A 43 -4.09 -2.46 0.03
CA LYS A 43 -5.33 -1.89 0.56
C LYS A 43 -5.78 -2.60 1.82
N SER A 44 -5.78 -3.94 1.79
CA SER A 44 -6.15 -4.75 2.95
C SER A 44 -5.19 -4.55 4.13
N TYR A 45 -3.88 -4.41 3.87
CA TYR A 45 -2.88 -4.18 4.91
C TYR A 45 -3.03 -2.80 5.56
N LEU A 46 -3.22 -1.77 4.74
CA LEU A 46 -3.43 -0.40 5.19
C LEU A 46 -4.82 -0.17 5.81
N GLY A 47 -5.72 -1.16 5.72
CA GLY A 47 -7.09 -1.06 6.19
C GLY A 47 -7.91 -0.01 5.43
N ILE A 48 -7.56 0.25 4.17
CA ILE A 48 -8.24 1.23 3.33
C ILE A 48 -9.35 0.58 2.52
N ASN A 49 -10.48 1.28 2.41
CA ASN A 49 -11.64 0.81 1.66
C ASN A 49 -11.48 1.02 0.13
N ASP A 50 -12.52 0.69 -0.63
CA ASP A 50 -12.51 0.83 -2.09
C ASP A 50 -12.36 2.28 -2.55
N ASP A 51 -12.82 3.24 -1.73
CA ASP A 51 -12.65 4.68 -1.91
C ASP A 51 -11.28 5.21 -1.43
N ASN A 52 -10.35 4.30 -1.11
CA ASN A 52 -9.01 4.58 -0.56
C ASN A 52 -9.03 5.39 0.75
N GLN A 53 -10.03 5.22 1.59
CA GLN A 53 -10.11 5.85 2.90
C GLN A 53 -9.74 4.87 4.01
N ASP A 54 -8.89 5.31 4.94
CA ASP A 54 -8.61 4.56 6.17
C ASP A 54 -9.73 4.75 7.22
N PRO A 55 -9.74 3.99 8.32
CA PRO A 55 -10.78 4.10 9.36
C PRO A 55 -10.87 5.48 10.02
N ASP A 56 -9.81 6.28 9.94
CA ASP A 56 -9.76 7.65 10.45
C ASP A 56 -10.30 8.67 9.41
N GLY A 57 -10.71 8.21 8.24
CA GLY A 57 -11.22 9.04 7.13
C GLY A 57 -10.13 9.71 6.30
N ASN A 58 -8.86 9.32 6.45
CA ASN A 58 -7.80 9.87 5.60
C ASN A 58 -7.83 9.21 4.23
N LEU A 59 -7.73 10.03 3.18
CA LEU A 59 -7.57 9.57 1.81
C LEU A 59 -6.12 9.16 1.54
N TRP A 60 -5.99 7.98 0.94
CA TRP A 60 -4.75 7.39 0.47
C TRP A 60 -4.66 7.44 -1.05
N GLU A 61 -3.49 7.82 -1.53
CA GLU A 61 -3.10 7.63 -2.92
C GLU A 61 -2.24 6.36 -2.98
N VAL A 62 -2.73 5.34 -3.69
CA VAL A 62 -2.01 4.09 -3.92
C VAL A 62 -1.52 4.10 -5.35
N GLU A 63 -0.22 4.29 -5.52
CA GLU A 63 0.45 4.36 -6.82
C GLU A 63 1.11 3.04 -7.19
#